data_AF-A0A1H3JEN6-F1
#
_entry.id   AF-A0A1H3JEN6-F1
#
_cell.length_a   1.000
_cell.length_b   1.000
_cell.length_c   1.000
_cell.angle_alpha   90.00
_cell.angle_beta   90.00
_cell.angle_gamma   90.00
#
_symmetry.space_group_name_H-M   'P 1'
#
loop_
_entity.id
_entity.type
_entity.pdbx_description
1 polymer ?
#
loop_
_entity_poly.entity_id
_entity_poly.type
_entity_poly.pdbx_seq_one_letter_code
_entity_poly.pdbx_strand_id
1 'polypeptide(L)'
;MSPDFSIGLLVTDDDIDAVILEGWPADVRKPRIVVFDYAGNDVPDEYVLHVSSGTPNTGLTGREVFPVEYGPDCRYPSPAEVLSVLDAPKPAGKPSALSIARNVHQSILNLDARLDRLEQAPTGDDYNRLYQLANGGLLDLLKALGDPSSTAAG
;
A
#
# COMPACT_ATOMS: atom_id res chain seq x y z
N MET A 1 -11.13 -5.74 8.39
CA MET A 1 -12.55 -5.86 8.00
C MET A 1 -12.75 -4.87 6.88
N SER A 2 -12.93 -5.36 5.66
CA SER A 2 -13.31 -4.50 4.53
C SER A 2 -14.70 -3.91 4.82
N PRO A 3 -14.98 -2.67 4.42
CA PRO A 3 -16.28 -2.06 4.67
C PRO A 3 -17.41 -2.88 4.03
N ASP A 4 -18.61 -2.88 4.64
CA ASP A 4 -19.79 -3.64 4.18
C ASP A 4 -20.26 -3.22 2.78
N PHE A 5 -19.80 -2.06 2.29
CA PHE A 5 -20.01 -1.56 0.95
C PHE A 5 -18.73 -0.89 0.44
N SER A 6 -18.56 -0.85 -0.87
CA SER A 6 -17.42 -0.21 -1.51
C SER A 6 -17.85 0.59 -2.74
N ILE A 7 -17.05 1.62 -3.04
CA ILE A 7 -17.28 2.51 -4.19
C ILE A 7 -16.03 2.44 -5.07
N GLY A 8 -16.21 2.07 -6.33
CA GLY A 8 -15.15 2.11 -7.34
C GLY A 8 -15.37 3.28 -8.30
N LEU A 9 -14.28 3.94 -8.68
CA LEU A 9 -14.29 4.90 -9.78
C LEU A 9 -13.40 4.35 -10.89
N LEU A 10 -13.98 4.16 -12.07
CA LEU A 10 -13.23 3.81 -13.27
C LEU A 10 -12.92 5.08 -14.04
N VAL A 11 -11.63 5.35 -14.22
CA VAL A 11 -11.12 6.48 -14.98
C VAL A 11 -10.47 5.95 -16.26
N THR A 12 -10.88 6.48 -17.40
CA THR A 12 -10.35 6.16 -18.73
C THR A 12 -10.08 7.46 -19.47
N ASP A 13 -8.88 7.63 -20.04
CA ASP A 13 -8.48 8.81 -20.82
C ASP A 13 -8.79 10.15 -20.09
N ASP A 14 -8.39 10.22 -18.81
CA ASP A 14 -8.62 11.35 -17.91
C ASP A 14 -10.10 11.69 -17.61
N ASP A 15 -11.04 10.83 -18.01
CA ASP A 15 -12.47 10.98 -17.72
C ASP A 15 -13.02 9.85 -16.84
N ILE A 16 -14.06 10.14 -16.05
CA ILE A 16 -14.77 9.13 -15.26
C ILE A 16 -15.73 8.39 -16.18
N ASP A 17 -15.36 7.14 -16.52
CA ASP A 17 -16.15 6.23 -17.34
C ASP A 17 -17.32 5.62 -16.54
N ALA A 18 -17.07 5.27 -15.27
CA ALA A 18 -18.11 4.72 -14.40
C ALA A 18 -17.85 4.97 -12.92
N VAL A 19 -18.94 5.06 -12.16
CA VAL A 19 -18.92 4.91 -10.71
C VAL A 19 -19.70 3.65 -10.34
N ILE A 20 -19.07 2.77 -9.57
CA ILE A 20 -19.59 1.45 -9.23
C ILE A 20 -19.84 1.41 -7.73
N LEU A 21 -21.05 1.00 -7.32
CA LEU A 21 -21.41 0.74 -5.94
C LEU A 21 -21.56 -0.76 -5.73
N GLU A 22 -20.81 -1.32 -4.79
CA GLU A 22 -20.92 -2.72 -4.42
C GLU A 22 -21.32 -2.86 -2.95
N GLY A 23 -22.29 -3.72 -2.67
CA GLY A 23 -22.80 -3.93 -1.31
C GLY A 23 -23.58 -2.76 -0.74
N TRP A 24 -24.01 -1.80 -1.57
CA TRP A 24 -24.75 -0.63 -1.09
C TRP A 24 -26.07 -1.06 -0.42
N PRO A 25 -26.40 -0.57 0.79
CA PRO A 25 -27.61 -1.01 1.49
C PRO A 25 -28.88 -0.66 0.70
N ALA A 26 -29.78 -1.64 0.55
CA ALA A 26 -30.99 -1.50 -0.26
C ALA A 26 -31.99 -0.45 0.29
N ASP A 27 -31.95 -0.21 1.60
CA ASP A 27 -32.77 0.77 2.32
C ASP A 27 -32.15 2.18 2.34
N VAL A 28 -30.91 2.34 1.88
CA VAL A 28 -30.20 3.62 1.85
C VAL A 28 -30.24 4.20 0.45
N ARG A 29 -30.67 5.47 0.36
CA ARG A 29 -30.64 6.22 -0.91
C ARG A 29 -29.23 6.23 -1.48
N LYS A 30 -29.10 5.85 -2.76
CA LYS A 30 -27.84 5.93 -3.50
C LYS A 30 -27.29 7.37 -3.49
N PRO A 31 -25.96 7.54 -3.36
CA PRO A 31 -25.35 8.87 -3.35
C PRO A 31 -25.55 9.54 -4.70
N ARG A 32 -25.70 10.86 -4.67
CA ARG A 32 -25.59 11.69 -5.89
C ARG A 32 -24.13 12.07 -6.06
N ILE A 33 -23.60 11.82 -7.25
CA ILE A 33 -22.19 12.04 -7.54
C ILE A 33 -22.11 13.09 -8.63
N VAL A 34 -21.32 14.13 -8.38
CA VAL A 34 -21.06 15.20 -9.35
C VAL A 34 -19.56 15.25 -9.54
N VAL A 35 -19.15 15.22 -10.81
CA VAL A 35 -17.77 15.44 -11.22
C VAL A 35 -17.67 16.86 -11.72
N PHE A 36 -16.68 17.61 -11.26
CA PHE A 36 -16.38 18.94 -11.74
C PHE A 36 -14.91 19.05 -12.14
N ASP A 37 -14.66 19.81 -13.19
CA ASP A 37 -13.32 20.12 -13.69
C ASP A 37 -13.19 21.62 -13.89
N TYR A 38 -11.97 22.13 -14.02
CA TYR A 38 -11.73 23.51 -14.40
C TYR A 38 -12.22 23.75 -15.83
N ALA A 39 -13.00 24.81 -16.01
CA ALA A 39 -13.38 25.25 -17.34
C ALA A 39 -12.14 25.75 -18.09
N GLY A 40 -11.78 25.07 -19.18
CA GLY A 40 -10.82 25.54 -20.15
C GLY A 40 -11.30 26.81 -20.86
N ASN A 41 -10.38 27.51 -21.53
CA ASN A 41 -10.69 28.75 -22.25
C ASN A 41 -11.66 28.56 -23.44
N ASP A 42 -11.89 27.32 -23.85
CA ASP A 42 -12.71 26.88 -24.97
C ASP A 42 -14.14 26.47 -24.57
N VAL A 43 -14.43 26.43 -23.27
CA VAL A 43 -15.77 26.10 -22.76
C VAL A 43 -16.69 27.33 -22.83
N PRO A 44 -17.85 27.24 -23.51
CA PRO A 44 -18.84 28.32 -23.51
C PRO A 44 -19.37 28.61 -22.10
N ASP A 45 -19.54 29.88 -21.75
CA ASP A 45 -19.93 30.34 -20.40
C ASP A 45 -21.24 29.71 -19.88
N GLU A 46 -22.16 29.35 -20.77
CA GLU A 46 -23.41 28.65 -20.42
C GLU A 46 -23.21 27.24 -19.83
N TYR A 47 -22.05 26.63 -20.06
CA TYR A 47 -21.65 25.34 -19.47
C TYR A 47 -20.72 25.50 -18.27
N VAL A 48 -20.43 26.75 -17.88
CA VAL A 48 -19.57 27.08 -16.75
C VAL A 48 -20.42 27.26 -15.48
N LEU A 49 -20.21 26.35 -14.54
CA LEU A 49 -20.65 26.45 -13.16
C LEU A 49 -19.81 27.51 -12.43
N HIS A 50 -20.44 28.65 -12.18
CA HIS A 50 -19.90 29.70 -11.31
C HIS A 50 -20.31 29.40 -9.87
N VAL A 51 -19.43 28.74 -9.12
CA VAL A 51 -19.64 28.48 -7.70
C VAL A 51 -18.98 29.62 -6.90
N SER A 52 -19.71 30.19 -5.95
CA SER A 52 -19.20 31.17 -4.98
C SER A 52 -18.22 30.55 -3.98
N SER A 53 -17.19 29.87 -4.47
CA SER A 53 -15.96 29.60 -3.72
C SER A 53 -15.22 30.94 -3.65
N GLY A 54 -14.82 31.41 -2.47
CA GLY A 54 -14.20 32.73 -2.24
C GLY A 54 -12.89 33.04 -2.99
N THR A 55 -12.57 32.29 -4.03
CA THR A 55 -11.52 32.49 -5.02
C THR A 55 -12.13 33.03 -6.34
N PRO A 56 -11.64 34.15 -6.87
CA PRO A 56 -12.28 34.81 -8.02
C PRO A 56 -12.16 33.96 -9.30
N ASN A 57 -13.31 33.71 -9.94
CA ASN A 57 -13.47 33.41 -11.37
C ASN A 57 -12.67 32.22 -11.95
N THR A 58 -12.59 31.10 -11.25
CA THR A 58 -12.32 29.84 -11.94
C THR A 58 -13.66 29.20 -12.23
N GLY A 59 -14.11 29.34 -13.47
CA GLY A 59 -15.26 28.61 -13.97
C GLY A 59 -15.03 27.12 -13.82
N LEU A 60 -16.05 26.38 -13.41
CA LEU A 60 -16.01 24.92 -13.37
C LEU A 60 -16.92 24.38 -14.47
N THR A 61 -16.57 23.28 -15.10
CA THR A 61 -17.59 22.45 -15.76
C THR A 61 -18.00 21.36 -14.80
N GLY A 62 -19.20 20.81 -14.95
CA GLY A 62 -19.60 19.69 -14.12
C GLY A 62 -20.75 18.89 -14.71
N ARG A 63 -20.79 17.62 -14.34
CA ARG A 63 -21.86 16.69 -14.73
C ARG A 63 -22.22 15.76 -13.59
N GLU A 64 -23.50 15.42 -13.49
CA GLU A 64 -23.97 14.36 -12.60
C GLU A 64 -23.60 13.00 -13.20
N VAL A 65 -22.98 12.14 -12.40
CA VAL A 65 -22.65 10.77 -12.77
C VAL A 65 -23.55 9.84 -11.96
N PHE A 66 -24.26 8.97 -12.65
CA PHE A 66 -25.18 8.03 -12.02
C PHE A 66 -24.42 6.74 -11.70
N PRO A 67 -24.30 6.37 -10.41
CA PRO A 67 -23.60 5.16 -10.04
C PRO A 67 -24.34 3.91 -10.53
N VAL A 68 -23.57 2.93 -11.00
CA VAL A 68 -24.02 1.59 -11.38
C VAL A 68 -23.84 0.66 -10.19
N GLU A 69 -24.81 -0.22 -9.96
CA GLU A 69 -24.71 -1.24 -8.92
C GLU A 69 -23.93 -2.44 -9.44
N TYR A 70 -22.95 -2.89 -8.65
CA TYR A 70 -22.22 -4.10 -8.95
C TYR A 70 -23.10 -5.33 -8.73
N GLY A 71 -23.03 -6.27 -9.66
CA GLY A 71 -23.81 -7.49 -9.66
C GLY A 71 -23.30 -8.47 -10.72
N PRO A 72 -23.92 -9.66 -10.84
CA PRO A 72 -23.42 -10.75 -11.69
C PRO A 72 -23.22 -10.37 -13.16
N ASP A 73 -24.03 -9.44 -13.66
CA ASP A 73 -23.99 -8.97 -15.06
C ASP A 73 -23.24 -7.63 -15.22
N CYS A 74 -22.55 -7.16 -14.19
CA CYS A 74 -21.82 -5.90 -14.25
C CYS A 74 -20.56 -6.06 -15.11
N ARG A 75 -20.41 -5.20 -16.13
CA ARG A 75 -19.23 -5.15 -17.02
C ARG A 75 -17.96 -4.59 -16.35
N TYR A 76 -18.10 -4.04 -15.15
CA TYR A 76 -17.01 -3.40 -14.41
C TYR A 76 -16.50 -4.34 -13.32
N PRO A 77 -15.21 -4.26 -12.92
CA PRO A 77 -14.68 -5.09 -11.85
C PRO A 77 -15.32 -4.76 -10.50
N SER A 78 -15.37 -5.75 -9.60
CA SER A 78 -15.81 -5.59 -8.21
C SER A 78 -14.88 -4.62 -7.46
N PRO A 79 -15.38 -3.49 -6.94
CA PRO A 79 -14.59 -2.64 -6.06
C PRO A 79 -14.07 -3.38 -4.81
N ALA A 80 -14.84 -4.30 -4.24
CA ALA A 80 -14.43 -5.08 -3.07
C ALA A 80 -13.29 -6.05 -3.39
N GLU A 81 -13.32 -6.74 -4.54
CA GLU A 81 -12.22 -7.60 -4.99
C GLU A 81 -10.95 -6.80 -5.25
N VAL A 82 -11.06 -5.63 -5.92
CA VAL A 82 -9.91 -4.74 -6.15
C VAL A 82 -9.31 -4.29 -4.82
N LEU A 83 -10.14 -3.85 -3.87
CA LEU A 83 -9.69 -3.50 -2.54
C LEU A 83 -9.04 -4.70 -1.83
N SER A 84 -9.59 -5.91 -1.96
CA SER A 84 -9.01 -7.11 -1.36
C SER A 84 -7.61 -7.44 -1.90
N VAL A 85 -7.35 -7.16 -3.18
CA VAL A 85 -6.03 -7.32 -3.80
C VAL A 85 -5.06 -6.24 -3.30
N LEU A 86 -5.53 -5.02 -3.10
CA LEU A 86 -4.73 -3.92 -2.56
C LEU A 86 -4.43 -4.10 -1.07
N ASP A 87 -5.40 -4.63 -0.32
CA ASP A 87 -5.31 -4.95 1.11
C ASP A 87 -4.59 -6.27 1.35
N ALA A 88 -4.38 -7.10 0.32
CA ALA A 88 -3.64 -8.34 0.44
C ALA A 88 -2.28 -8.02 1.07
N PRO A 89 -1.96 -8.61 2.23
CA PRO A 89 -0.68 -8.34 2.88
C PRO A 89 0.40 -8.67 1.87
N LYS A 90 1.19 -7.63 1.52
CA LYS A 90 2.38 -7.78 0.67
C LYS A 90 3.09 -9.05 1.17
N PRO A 91 3.27 -10.08 0.33
CA PRO A 91 3.86 -11.34 0.77
C PRO A 91 5.12 -10.98 1.50
N ALA A 92 5.26 -11.42 2.76
CA ALA A 92 6.27 -10.96 3.71
C ALA A 92 7.56 -10.70 2.94
N GLY A 93 7.82 -9.41 2.68
CA GLY A 93 8.93 -9.03 1.81
C GLY A 93 10.18 -9.63 2.41
N LYS A 94 11.14 -10.04 1.57
CA LYS A 94 12.48 -10.44 2.04
C LYS A 94 12.89 -9.45 3.13
N PRO A 95 13.31 -9.93 4.32
CA PRO A 95 13.58 -9.05 5.45
C PRO A 95 14.52 -7.94 4.99
N SER A 96 14.14 -6.69 5.28
CA SER A 96 14.95 -5.54 4.86
C SER A 96 16.32 -5.63 5.51
N ALA A 97 17.34 -5.08 4.86
CA ALA A 97 18.68 -5.03 5.44
C ALA A 97 18.67 -4.44 6.87
N LEU A 98 17.80 -3.46 7.13
CA LEU A 98 17.63 -2.88 8.46
C LEU A 98 17.05 -3.86 9.49
N SER A 99 16.08 -4.71 9.12
CA SER A 99 15.53 -5.71 10.03
C SER A 99 16.54 -6.82 10.34
N ILE A 100 17.33 -7.22 9.33
CA ILE A 100 18.44 -8.18 9.49
C ILE A 100 19.50 -7.60 10.44
N ALA A 101 19.94 -6.35 10.22
CA ALA A 101 20.91 -5.68 11.10
C ALA A 101 20.45 -5.61 12.56
N ARG A 102 19.18 -5.25 12.78
CA ARG A 102 18.58 -5.19 14.13
C ARG A 102 18.54 -6.56 14.81
N ASN A 103 18.19 -7.61 14.07
CA ASN A 103 18.16 -8.97 14.60
C ASN A 103 19.56 -9.49 14.98
N VAL A 104 20.57 -9.21 14.15
CA VAL A 104 21.96 -9.57 14.44
C VAL A 104 22.46 -8.84 15.68
N HIS A 105 22.24 -7.52 15.77
CA HIS A 105 22.61 -6.72 16.93
C HIS A 105 21.94 -7.25 18.22
N GLN A 106 20.64 -7.56 18.17
CA GLN A 106 19.93 -8.10 19.33
C GLN A 106 20.44 -9.49 19.73
N SER A 107 20.82 -10.33 18.76
CA SER A 107 21.36 -11.66 19.03
C SER A 107 22.73 -11.60 19.71
N ILE A 108 23.57 -10.63 19.34
CA ILE A 108 24.85 -10.37 19.98
C ILE A 108 24.64 -9.90 21.43
N LEU A 109 23.75 -8.92 21.66
CA LEU A 109 23.42 -8.45 23.01
C LEU A 109 22.86 -9.56 23.90
N ASN A 110 22.04 -10.45 23.34
CA ASN A 110 21.49 -11.58 24.07
C ASN A 110 22.57 -12.62 24.44
N LEU A 111 23.57 -12.81 23.59
CA LEU A 111 24.71 -13.68 23.87
C LEU A 111 25.60 -13.07 24.97
N ASP A 112 25.88 -11.78 24.88
CA ASP A 112 26.64 -11.01 25.87
C ASP A 112 25.96 -11.07 27.26
N ALA A 113 24.68 -10.72 27.31
CA ALA A 113 23.88 -10.80 28.53
C ALA A 113 23.72 -12.24 29.07
N ARG A 114 23.94 -13.28 28.26
CA ARG A 114 23.97 -14.67 28.72
C ARG A 114 25.30 -15.00 29.38
N LEU A 115 26.40 -14.56 28.78
CA LEU A 115 27.75 -14.76 29.32
C LEU A 115 27.92 -14.04 30.65
N ASP A 116 27.46 -12.79 30.74
CA ASP A 116 27.46 -12.01 31.98
C ASP A 116 26.67 -12.69 33.10
N ARG A 117 25.46 -13.18 32.78
CA ARG A 117 24.59 -13.85 33.77
C ARG A 117 25.16 -15.17 34.29
N LEU A 118 25.98 -15.85 33.49
CA LEU A 118 26.58 -17.11 33.89
C LEU A 118 27.91 -16.91 34.64
N GLU A 119 28.41 -15.68 34.74
CA GLU A 119 29.74 -15.34 35.30
C GLU A 119 30.85 -16.26 34.75
N GLN A 120 30.68 -16.75 33.52
CA GLN A 120 31.58 -17.70 32.88
C GLN A 120 32.43 -17.00 31.84
N ALA A 121 33.72 -17.36 31.81
CA ALA A 121 34.59 -16.96 30.72
C ALA A 121 34.03 -17.54 29.39
N PRO A 122 34.04 -16.77 28.29
CA PRO A 122 33.53 -17.24 27.00
C PRO A 122 34.21 -18.56 26.58
N THR A 123 33.40 -19.54 26.21
CA THR A 123 33.90 -20.83 25.73
C THR A 123 34.18 -20.78 24.22
N GLY A 124 34.92 -21.77 23.71
CA GLY A 124 35.11 -21.91 22.25
C GLY A 124 33.80 -21.99 21.47
N ASP A 125 32.76 -22.57 22.06
CA ASP A 125 31.43 -22.65 21.46
C ASP A 125 30.72 -21.30 21.42
N ASP A 126 30.93 -20.44 22.42
CA ASP A 126 30.41 -19.07 22.41
C ASP A 126 31.08 -18.22 21.33
N TYR A 127 32.39 -18.38 21.11
CA TYR A 127 33.10 -17.74 20.00
C TYR A 127 32.61 -18.24 18.64
N ASN A 128 32.41 -19.55 18.48
CA ASN A 128 31.85 -20.12 17.25
C ASN A 128 30.44 -19.60 16.98
N ARG A 129 29.62 -19.45 18.02
CA ARG A 129 28.26 -18.93 17.90
C ARG A 129 28.24 -17.44 17.55
N LEU A 130 29.13 -16.65 18.13
CA LEU A 130 29.32 -15.24 17.76
C LEU A 130 29.79 -15.10 16.31
N TYR A 131 30.73 -15.94 15.88
CA TYR A 131 31.19 -15.98 14.49
C TYR A 131 30.07 -16.31 13.50
N GLN A 132 29.24 -17.31 13.80
CA GLN A 132 28.08 -17.67 12.97
C GLN A 132 27.03 -16.55 12.91
N LEU A 133 26.75 -15.89 14.04
CA LEU A 133 25.82 -14.77 14.09
C LEU A 133 26.33 -13.55 13.30
N ALA A 134 27.60 -13.20 13.46
CA ALA A 134 28.20 -12.06 12.77
C ALA A 134 28.35 -12.32 11.27
N ASN A 135 28.92 -13.46 10.89
CA ASN A 135 29.20 -13.77 9.48
C ASN A 135 27.92 -14.13 8.71
N GLY A 136 27.04 -14.96 9.28
CA GLY A 136 25.76 -15.31 8.66
C GLY A 136 24.85 -14.09 8.55
N GLY A 137 24.79 -13.27 9.61
CA GLY A 137 24.05 -12.02 9.61
C GLY A 137 24.55 -11.00 8.59
N LEU A 138 25.87 -10.87 8.44
CA LEU A 138 26.49 -9.99 7.44
C LEU A 138 26.22 -10.48 6.01
N LEU A 139 26.30 -11.78 5.75
CA LEU A 139 25.97 -12.35 4.44
C LEU A 139 24.51 -12.12 4.06
N ASP A 140 23.59 -12.28 5.01
CA ASP A 140 22.17 -12.02 4.78
C ASP A 140 21.89 -10.52 4.59
N LEU A 141 22.63 -9.64 5.28
CA LEU A 141 22.59 -8.20 5.07
C LEU A 141 23.06 -7.83 3.65
N LEU A 142 24.19 -8.38 3.20
CA LEU A 142 24.75 -8.14 1.87
C LEU A 142 23.80 -8.61 0.77
N LYS A 143 23.19 -9.79 0.92
CA LYS A 143 22.14 -10.27 0.01
C LYS A 143 20.93 -9.34 -0.03
N ALA A 144 20.49 -8.83 1.12
CA ALA A 144 19.36 -7.90 1.20
C ALA A 144 19.67 -6.52 0.63
N LEU A 145 20.94 -6.11 0.64
CA LEU A 145 21.45 -4.89 0.01
C LEU A 145 21.73 -5.04 -1.50
N GLY A 146 21.62 -6.26 -2.04
CA GLY A 146 21.79 -6.54 -3.47
C GLY A 146 23.22 -6.85 -3.90
N ASP A 147 24.10 -7.26 -2.97
CA ASP A 147 25.45 -7.69 -3.30
C ASP A 147 25.44 -9.08 -3.99
N PRO A 148 25.88 -9.19 -5.26
CA PRO A 148 25.88 -10.44 -6.03
C PRO A 148 26.98 -11.43 -5.60
N SER A 149 27.89 -11.04 -4.71
CA SER A 149 29.04 -11.87 -4.30
C SER A 149 28.65 -13.17 -3.57
N SER A 150 27.41 -13.29 -3.08
CA SER A 150 26.97 -14.41 -2.24
C SER A 150 26.35 -15.59 -3.01
N THR A 151 26.22 -15.54 -4.34
CA THR A 151 25.72 -16.66 -5.15
C THR A 151 26.81 -17.56 -5.72
N ALA A 152 28.08 -17.35 -5.36
CA ALA A 152 29.20 -18.19 -5.82
C ALA A 152 29.83 -18.99 -4.68
N ALA A 153 29.19 -20.07 -4.27
CA ALA A 153 29.84 -21.30 -3.80
C ALA A 153 28.79 -22.42 -3.79
N GLY A 154 29.07 -23.51 -4.52
CA GLY A 154 28.24 -24.72 -4.58
C GLY A 154 28.32 -25.60 -3.35
#